data_AF-A0A935XQ70-F1
#
_entry.id   AF-A0A935XQ70-F1
#
_cell.length_a   1.000
_cell.length_b   1.000
_cell.length_c   1.000
_cell.angle_alpha   90.00
_cell.angle_beta   90.00
_cell.angle_gamma   90.00
#
_symmetry.space_group_name_H-M   'P 1'
#
loop_
_entity.id
_entity.type
_entity.pdbx_description
1 polymer ?
#
loop_
_entity_poly.entity_id
_entity_poly.type
_entity_poly.pdbx_seq_one_letter_code
_entity_poly.pdbx_strand_id
1 'polypeptide(L)' 'MPAGTGTLRNARLPEHPDAKSTARWTRDALAGRVPLPPPITNLLACCLFATGYTDDFNQAKAIVAVRTHSLAVA' A
#
# COMPACT_ATOMS: atom_id res chain seq x y z
N MET A 1 -0.03 24.70 -15.82
CA MET A 1 -0.68 23.42 -15.48
C MET A 1 -0.81 23.36 -13.97
N PRO A 2 -2.01 23.32 -13.38
CA PRO A 2 -2.13 23.24 -11.93
C PRO A 2 -1.75 21.83 -11.47
N ALA A 3 -0.70 21.76 -10.64
CA ALA A 3 -0.29 20.54 -9.95
C ALA A 3 -1.46 20.04 -9.08
N GLY A 4 -1.91 18.82 -9.35
CA GLY A 4 -2.95 18.13 -8.59
C GLY A 4 -2.50 17.90 -7.15
N THR A 5 -2.72 18.90 -6.31
CA THR A 5 -2.58 18.86 -4.85
C THR A 5 -3.84 18.24 -4.26
N GLY A 6 -4.08 16.96 -4.58
CA GLY A 6 -5.22 16.19 -4.09
C GLY A 6 -4.77 14.95 -3.34
N THR A 7 -4.91 14.94 -2.01
CA THR A 7 -5.16 13.71 -1.22
C THR A 7 -4.00 12.69 -1.03
N LEU A 8 -2.75 13.12 -0.86
CA LEU A 8 -1.77 12.27 -0.12
C LEU A 8 -1.92 12.36 1.42
N ARG A 9 -2.86 13.18 1.90
CA ARG A 9 -2.95 13.68 3.29
C ARG A 9 -3.10 12.63 4.40
N ASN A 10 -3.41 11.37 4.09
CA ASN A 10 -3.66 10.33 5.11
C ASN A 10 -2.83 9.05 4.94
N ALA A 11 -1.76 9.07 4.14
CA ALA A 11 -0.80 7.97 4.16
C ALA A 11 0.13 8.17 5.36
N ARG A 12 0.05 7.32 6.40
CA ARG A 12 1.08 7.27 7.45
C ARG A 12 2.39 6.80 6.81
N LEU A 13 3.14 7.73 6.24
CA LEU A 13 4.47 7.53 5.68
C LEU A 13 5.53 7.69 6.78
N PRO A 14 6.79 7.29 6.54
CA PRO A 14 7.89 7.61 7.44
C PRO A 14 7.99 9.12 7.68
N GLU A 15 8.29 9.53 8.91
CA GLU A 15 8.47 10.95 9.31
C GLU A 15 9.58 11.64 8.50
N HIS A 16 10.59 10.89 8.10
CA HIS A 16 11.72 11.37 7.30
C HIS A 16 11.94 10.48 6.07
N PRO A 17 12.30 11.06 4.91
CA PRO A 17 12.52 10.32 3.68
C PRO A 17 13.89 9.61 3.63
N ASP A 18 14.59 9.48 4.77
CA ASP A 18 15.86 8.77 4.83
C ASP A 18 15.67 7.24 4.87
N ALA A 19 16.72 6.52 4.46
CA ALA A 19 16.69 5.06 4.37
C ALA A 19 16.43 4.37 5.71
N LYS A 20 16.93 4.93 6.84
CA LYS A 20 16.77 4.33 8.17
C LYS A 20 15.32 4.46 8.63
N SER A 21 14.73 5.64 8.49
CA SER A 21 13.33 5.89 8.81
C SER A 21 12.39 5.05 7.94
N THR A 22 12.66 4.97 6.63
CA THR A 22 11.91 4.12 5.70
C THR A 22 11.99 2.66 6.10
N ALA A 23 13.18 2.12 6.35
CA ALA A 23 13.34 0.73 6.74
C ALA A 23 12.65 0.41 8.08
N ARG A 24 12.65 1.34 9.04
CA ARG A 24 11.91 1.18 10.31
C ARG A 24 10.41 1.11 10.04
N TRP A 25 9.88 2.05 9.28
CA TRP A 25 8.48 2.07 8.89
C TRP A 25 8.05 0.80 8.12
N THR A 26 8.87 0.31 7.19
CA THR A 26 8.58 -0.94 6.47
C THR A 26 8.48 -2.12 7.44
N ARG A 27 9.37 -2.22 8.44
CA ARG A 27 9.27 -3.28 9.46
C ARG A 27 8.01 -3.14 10.31
N ASP A 28 7.61 -1.92 10.65
CA ASP A 28 6.36 -1.65 11.37
C ASP A 28 5.14 -2.05 10.54
N ALA A 29 5.14 -1.74 9.24
CA ALA A 29 4.08 -2.10 8.30
C ALA A 29 3.97 -3.62 8.10
N LEU A 30 5.10 -4.31 7.92
CA LEU A 30 5.15 -5.77 7.81
C LEU A 30 4.72 -6.48 9.11
N ALA A 31 4.93 -5.85 10.25
CA ALA A 31 4.46 -6.34 11.54
C ALA A 31 3.00 -5.94 11.86
N GLY A 32 2.30 -5.28 10.93
CA GLY A 32 0.92 -4.82 11.12
C GLY A 32 0.75 -3.69 12.13
N ARG A 33 1.84 -3.04 12.58
CA ARG A 33 1.79 -1.93 13.56
C ARG A 33 1.30 -0.62 12.96
N VAL A 34 1.45 -0.46 11.64
CA VAL A 34 0.92 0.69 10.88
C VAL A 34 0.16 0.20 9.66
N PRO A 35 -0.97 0.83 9.31
CA PRO A 35 -1.74 0.43 8.13
C PRO A 35 -0.98 0.77 6.85
N LEU A 36 -1.13 -0.07 5.82
CA LEU A 36 -0.58 0.22 4.51
C LEU A 36 -1.42 1.28 3.78
N PRO A 37 -0.79 2.34 3.24
CA PRO A 37 -1.46 3.30 2.37
C PRO A 37 -2.10 2.62 1.14
N PRO A 38 -3.27 3.11 0.67
CA PRO A 38 -3.94 2.57 -0.52
C PRO A 38 -3.06 2.47 -1.79
N PRO A 39 -2.14 3.42 -2.08
CA PRO A 39 -1.24 3.27 -3.21
C PRO A 39 -0.33 2.04 -3.11
N ILE A 40 0.12 1.68 -1.91
CA ILE A 40 1.01 0.53 -1.70
C ILE A 40 0.24 -0.79 -1.85
N THR A 41 -0.99 -0.88 -1.32
CA THR A 41 -1.83 -2.07 -1.51
C THR A 41 -2.18 -2.28 -2.98
N ASN A 42 -2.43 -1.21 -3.73
CA ASN A 42 -2.65 -1.30 -5.17
C ASN A 42 -1.39 -1.78 -5.93
N LEU A 43 -0.19 -1.32 -5.54
CA LEU A 43 1.06 -1.81 -6.13
C LEU A 43 1.29 -3.29 -5.87
N LEU A 44 0.98 -3.78 -4.67
CA LEU A 44 1.03 -5.22 -4.36
C LEU A 44 0.07 -6.02 -5.26
N ALA A 45 -1.13 -5.49 -5.52
CA ALA A 45 -2.08 -6.13 -6.44
C ALA A 45 -1.54 -6.17 -7.87
N CYS A 46 -0.87 -5.10 -8.33
CA CYS A 46 -0.19 -5.08 -9.61
C CYS A 46 0.89 -6.16 -9.70
N CYS A 47 1.68 -6.36 -8.64
CA CYS A 47 2.68 -7.42 -8.60
C CYS A 47 2.05 -8.80 -8.74
N LEU A 48 0.97 -9.11 -8.00
CA LEU A 48 0.29 -10.40 -8.09
C LEU A 48 -0.21 -10.68 -9.52
N PHE A 49 -0.90 -9.71 -10.11
CA PHE A 49 -1.41 -9.81 -11.48
C PHE A 49 -0.28 -9.98 -12.50
N ALA A 50 0.77 -9.15 -12.42
CA ALA A 50 1.89 -9.20 -13.36
C ALA A 50 2.69 -10.51 -13.29
N THR A 51 2.72 -11.18 -12.12
CA THR A 51 3.37 -12.49 -11.95
C THR A 51 2.50 -13.67 -12.39
N GLY A 52 1.25 -13.43 -12.81
CA GLY A 52 0.31 -14.51 -13.15
C GLY A 52 -0.22 -15.28 -11.93
N TYR A 53 -0.15 -14.71 -10.72
CA TYR A 53 -0.74 -15.33 -9.53
C TYR A 53 -2.27 -15.37 -9.62
N THR A 54 -2.85 -14.42 -10.36
CA THR A 54 -4.27 -14.32 -10.69
C THR A 54 -4.40 -13.64 -12.05
N ASP A 55 -5.34 -14.12 -12.86
CA ASP A 55 -5.63 -13.58 -14.19
C ASP A 55 -6.61 -12.39 -14.15
N ASP A 56 -7.14 -12.06 -12.98
CA ASP A 56 -8.01 -10.91 -12.76
C ASP A 56 -7.42 -9.93 -11.72
N PHE A 57 -7.37 -8.65 -12.10
CA PHE A 57 -6.81 -7.61 -11.26
C PHE A 57 -7.69 -7.26 -10.05
N ASN A 58 -9.01 -7.39 -10.15
CA ASN A 58 -9.91 -7.18 -9.01
C ASN A 58 -9.76 -8.31 -7.98
N GLN A 59 -9.55 -9.55 -8.42
CA GLN A 59 -9.17 -10.66 -7.56
C GLN A 59 -7.83 -10.38 -6.86
N ALA A 60 -6.82 -9.85 -7.57
CA ALA A 60 -5.55 -9.44 -6.98
C ALA A 60 -5.76 -8.41 -5.85
N LYS A 61 -6.59 -7.39 -6.09
CA LYS A 61 -6.93 -6.37 -5.08
C LYS A 61 -7.63 -6.95 -3.87
N ALA A 62 -8.58 -7.88 -4.08
CA ALA A 62 -9.28 -8.55 -2.98
C ALA A 62 -8.31 -9.38 -2.12
N ILE A 63 -7.42 -10.15 -2.76
CA ILE A 63 -6.39 -10.95 -2.07
C ILE A 63 -5.50 -10.05 -1.22
N VAL A 64 -5.01 -8.94 -1.78
CA VAL A 64 -4.19 -7.99 -1.02
C VAL A 64 -4.96 -7.43 0.15
N ALA A 65 -6.19 -6.91 -0.06
CA ALA A 65 -6.99 -6.31 1.00
C ALA A 65 -7.20 -7.25 2.20
N VAL A 66 -7.43 -8.54 1.93
CA VAL A 66 -7.54 -9.58 2.97
C VAL A 66 -6.20 -9.81 3.68
N ARG A 67 -5.10 -9.97 2.92
CA ARG A 67 -3.77 -10.27 3.48
C ARG A 67 -3.14 -9.11 4.25
N THR A 68 -3.45 -7.88 3.87
CA THR A 68 -2.90 -6.68 4.51
C THR A 68 -3.85 -6.08 5.55
N HIS A 69 -4.96 -6.76 5.89
CA HIS A 69 -6.02 -6.28 6.77
C HIS A 69 -6.50 -4.86 6.41
N SER A 70 -6.41 -4.50 5.14
CA SER A 70 -6.59 -3.14 4.65
C SER A 70 -7.92 -2.96 3.93
N LEU A 71 -8.97 -3.66 4.40
CA LEU A 71 -10.33 -3.32 3.98
C LEU A 71 -10.59 -1.88 4.40
N ALA A 72 -10.44 -0.96 3.46
CA ALA A 72 -10.94 0.38 3.61
C ALA A 72 -12.47 0.25 3.71
N VAL A 73 -13.03 0.63 4.86
CA VAL A 73 -14.46 0.94 4.94
C VAL A 73 -14.69 2.11 4.00
N ALA A 74 -15.53 1.90 2.99
CA ALA A 74 -15.91 2.87 1.98
C ALA A 74 -16.62 4.08 2.59
#